data_AF-A0A2V9KAM9-F1
#
_entry.id   AF-A0A2V9KAM9-F1
#
_cell.length_a   1.000
_cell.length_b   1.000
_cell.length_c   1.000
_cell.angle_alpha   90.00
_cell.angle_beta   90.00
_cell.angle_gamma   90.00
#
_symmetry.space_group_name_H-M   'P 1'
#
loop_
_entity.id
_entity.type
_entity.pdbx_description
1 polymer ?
#
loop_
_entity_poly.entity_id
_entity_poly.type
_entity_poly.pdbx_seq_one_letter_code
_entity_poly.pdbx_strand_id
1 'polypeptide(L)'
;MKPLEEELKSALVRQEAPAGFRGRLMGRIAAEPDRPWPRLRRLISLIGYPRLRWAAAATLALLTIAGVWAVRRQEDRRKVEFASSQVMFALRFAGSKLNLAMAHAEAIERKQASSESAMKSK
;
A
#
# COMPACT_ATOMS: atom_id res chain seq x y z
N MET A 1 19.16 -2.60 -8.59
CA MET A 1 19.15 -3.89 -7.86
C MET A 1 20.55 -4.35 -7.41
N LYS A 2 21.66 -3.72 -7.85
CA LYS A 2 23.03 -4.11 -7.49
C LYS A 2 23.57 -3.64 -6.10
N PRO A 3 23.14 -2.52 -5.49
CA PRO A 3 23.83 -2.00 -4.30
C PRO A 3 23.62 -2.87 -3.07
N LEU A 4 22.43 -3.47 -2.93
CA LEU A 4 22.12 -4.37 -1.81
C LEU A 4 22.96 -5.65 -1.86
N GLU A 5 23.23 -6.16 -3.07
CA GLU A 5 23.98 -7.39 -3.28
C GLU A 5 25.49 -7.19 -2.98
N GLU A 6 26.02 -6.00 -3.26
CA GLU A 6 27.38 -5.58 -2.92
C GLU A 6 27.55 -5.30 -1.41
N GLU A 7 26.55 -4.69 -0.76
CA GLU A 7 26.51 -4.52 0.69
C GLU A 7 26.43 -5.88 1.41
N LEU A 8 25.61 -6.82 0.93
CA LEU A 8 25.58 -8.16 1.50
C LEU A 8 26.90 -8.90 1.27
N LYS A 9 27.50 -8.79 0.09
CA LYS A 9 28.76 -9.46 -0.22
C LYS A 9 29.91 -8.95 0.65
N SER A 10 29.94 -7.65 0.94
CA SER A 10 30.93 -7.06 1.85
C SER A 10 30.65 -7.40 3.32
N ALA A 11 29.39 -7.47 3.73
CA ALA A 11 29.01 -7.83 5.10
C ALA A 11 29.16 -9.34 5.41
N LEU A 12 28.98 -10.21 4.41
CA LEU A 12 29.11 -11.68 4.55
C LEU A 12 30.53 -12.20 4.25
N VAL A 13 31.52 -11.32 4.11
CA VAL A 13 32.91 -11.75 3.97
C VAL A 13 33.27 -12.63 5.16
N ARG A 14 33.73 -13.85 4.86
CA ARG A 14 34.06 -14.85 5.87
C ARG A 14 35.26 -14.37 6.70
N GLN A 15 35.00 -13.94 7.92
CA GLN A 15 36.04 -13.81 8.94
C GLN A 15 36.34 -15.17 9.55
N GLU A 16 37.62 -15.55 9.55
CA GLU A 16 38.07 -16.70 10.32
C GLU A 16 37.99 -16.40 11.81
N ALA A 17 37.47 -17.36 12.57
CA ALA A 17 37.31 -17.19 14.00
C ALA A 17 38.69 -17.17 14.68
N PRO A 18 38.91 -16.33 15.72
CA PRO A 18 40.17 -16.29 16.46
C PRO A 18 40.52 -17.66 17.06
N ALA A 19 41.82 -17.94 17.21
CA ALA A 19 42.29 -19.16 17.84
C ALA A 19 41.60 -19.40 19.21
N GLY A 20 41.15 -20.63 19.45
CA GLY A 20 40.44 -21.00 20.68
C GLY A 20 39.00 -20.47 20.82
N PHE A 21 38.43 -19.80 19.81
CA PHE A 21 37.04 -19.33 19.82
C PHE A 21 36.05 -20.48 20.03
N ARG A 22 36.24 -21.59 19.30
CA ARG A 22 35.35 -22.77 19.40
C ARG A 22 35.36 -23.37 20.81
N GLY A 23 36.53 -23.48 21.45
CA GLY A 23 36.64 -24.00 22.80
C GLY A 23 35.95 -23.11 23.83
N ARG A 24 36.17 -21.79 23.75
CA ARG A 24 35.51 -20.81 24.63
C ARG A 24 33.99 -20.77 24.42
N LEU A 25 33.55 -20.85 23.17
CA LEU A 25 32.12 -20.87 22.83
C LEU A 25 31.44 -22.13 23.36
N MET A 26 32.04 -23.30 23.13
CA MET A 26 31.50 -24.58 23.61
C MET A 26 31.50 -24.65 25.13
N GLY A 27 32.56 -24.16 25.79
CA GLY A 27 32.61 -24.04 27.24
C GLY A 27 31.52 -23.12 27.78
N ARG A 28 31.25 -21.99 27.11
CA ARG A 28 30.18 -21.06 27.50
C ARG A 28 28.80 -21.64 27.29
N ILE A 29 28.55 -22.33 26.18
CA ILE A 29 27.25 -22.98 25.90
C ILE A 29 26.98 -24.11 26.89
N ALA A 30 27.99 -24.90 27.24
CA ALA A 30 27.86 -25.99 28.21
C ALA A 30 27.70 -25.49 29.65
N ALA A 31 28.30 -24.33 29.98
CA ALA A 31 28.21 -23.72 31.31
C ALA A 31 26.96 -22.86 31.51
N GLU A 32 26.18 -22.58 30.46
CA GLU A 32 24.94 -21.80 30.55
C GLU A 32 23.75 -22.77 30.70
N PRO A 33 23.19 -22.95 31.91
CA PRO A 33 21.99 -23.75 32.07
C PRO A 33 20.79 -22.93 31.59
N ASP A 34 20.10 -23.45 30.57
CA ASP A 34 18.83 -22.96 30.04
C ASP A 34 18.77 -21.46 29.70
N ARG A 35 18.87 -21.15 28.40
CA ARG A 35 18.66 -19.80 27.84
C ARG A 35 17.45 -19.08 28.48
N PRO A 36 17.56 -17.81 28.88
CA PRO A 36 16.53 -17.05 29.59
C PRO A 36 15.42 -16.53 28.67
N TRP A 37 14.99 -17.30 27.67
CA TRP A 37 13.84 -16.96 26.81
C TRP A 37 12.62 -17.83 27.13
N PRO A 38 12.07 -17.72 28.36
CA PRO A 38 10.94 -18.53 28.79
C PRO A 38 9.70 -18.28 27.94
N ARG A 39 9.57 -17.07 27.37
CA ARG A 39 8.45 -16.72 26.49
C ARG A 39 8.49 -17.46 25.15
N LEU A 40 9.64 -17.49 24.48
CA LEU A 40 9.77 -18.24 23.23
C LEU A 40 9.65 -19.76 23.46
N ARG A 41 10.24 -20.28 24.53
CA ARG A 41 10.13 -21.71 24.88
C ARG A 41 8.69 -22.12 25.16
N ARG A 42 7.91 -21.28 25.87
CA ARG A 42 6.46 -21.52 26.06
C ARG A 42 5.68 -21.47 24.74
N LEU A 43 5.99 -20.53 23.87
CA LEU A 43 5.32 -20.44 22.56
C LEU A 43 5.60 -21.67 21.69
N ILE A 44 6.86 -22.15 21.69
CA ILE A 44 7.26 -23.36 20.96
C ILE A 44 6.67 -24.62 21.62
N SER A 45 6.56 -24.69 22.96
CA SER A 45 5.93 -25.82 23.62
C SER A 45 4.43 -25.91 23.34
N LEU A 46 3.75 -24.77 23.13
CA LEU A 46 2.35 -24.74 22.71
C LEU A 46 2.16 -25.32 21.29
N ILE A 47 3.14 -25.16 20.40
CA ILE A 47 3.16 -25.76 19.06
C ILE A 47 3.37 -27.30 19.13
N GLY A 48 3.99 -27.80 20.20
CA GLY A 48 4.19 -29.23 20.44
C GLY A 48 2.90 -30.01 20.76
N TYR A 49 1.82 -29.35 21.16
CA TYR A 49 0.56 -30.02 21.46
C TYR A 49 -0.23 -30.31 20.17
N PRO A 50 -0.52 -31.59 19.83
CA PRO A 50 -1.18 -31.96 18.57
C PRO A 50 -2.56 -31.32 18.41
N ARG A 51 -3.28 -31.09 19.52
CA ARG A 51 -4.57 -30.39 19.52
C ARG A 51 -4.46 -28.90 19.17
N LEU A 52 -3.40 -28.22 19.64
CA LEU A 52 -3.18 -26.81 19.32
C LEU A 52 -2.75 -26.61 17.86
N ARG A 53 -2.07 -27.59 17.25
CA ARG A 53 -1.71 -27.55 15.83
C ARG A 53 -2.95 -27.46 14.93
N TRP A 54 -3.99 -28.22 15.25
CA TRP A 54 -5.25 -28.17 14.51
C TRP A 54 -6.01 -26.86 14.73
N ALA A 55 -6.03 -26.34 15.97
CA ALA A 55 -6.63 -25.05 16.27
C ALA A 55 -5.91 -23.91 15.52
N ALA A 56 -4.57 -23.88 15.56
CA ALA A 56 -3.77 -22.89 14.85
C ALA A 56 -3.93 -23.00 13.32
N ALA A 57 -3.98 -24.22 12.78
CA ALA A 57 -4.24 -24.45 11.36
C ALA A 57 -5.63 -23.95 10.95
N ALA A 58 -6.66 -24.21 11.76
CA ALA A 58 -8.02 -23.72 11.53
C ALA A 58 -8.09 -22.19 11.59
N THR A 59 -7.45 -21.56 12.58
CA THR A 59 -7.37 -20.10 12.68
C THR A 59 -6.65 -19.49 11.48
N LEU A 60 -5.52 -20.07 11.07
CA LEU A 60 -4.78 -19.59 9.90
C LEU A 60 -5.61 -19.74 8.63
N ALA A 61 -6.30 -20.86 8.45
CA ALA A 61 -7.21 -21.08 7.32
C ALA A 61 -8.38 -20.09 7.31
N LEU A 62 -8.95 -19.77 8.49
CA LEU A 62 -10.03 -18.80 8.59
C LEU A 62 -9.53 -17.39 8.24
N LEU A 63 -8.34 -17.01 8.71
CA LEU A 63 -7.71 -15.73 8.41
C LEU A 63 -7.33 -15.59 6.93
N THR A 64 -6.85 -16.65 6.28
CA THR A 64 -6.55 -16.59 4.85
C THR A 64 -7.82 -16.45 4.02
N ILE A 65 -8.88 -17.19 4.34
CA ILE A 65 -10.18 -17.07 3.66
C ILE A 65 -10.76 -15.66 3.86
N ALA A 66 -10.79 -15.16 5.11
CA ALA A 66 -11.28 -13.82 5.42
C ALA A 66 -10.42 -12.72 4.76
N GLY A 67 -9.10 -12.89 4.75
CA GLY A 67 -8.15 -11.98 4.10
C GLY A 67 -8.34 -11.93 2.59
N VAL A 68 -8.47 -13.07 1.92
CA VAL A 68 -8.76 -13.13 0.48
C VAL A 68 -10.10 -12.47 0.15
N TRP A 69 -11.13 -12.68 0.98
CA TRP A 69 -12.43 -12.03 0.78
C TRP A 69 -12.36 -10.51 0.98
N ALA A 70 -11.60 -10.04 1.98
CA ALA A 70 -11.37 -8.62 2.23
C ALA A 70 -10.55 -7.94 1.12
N VAL A 71 -9.54 -8.61 0.58
CA VAL A 71 -8.73 -8.11 -0.55
C VAL A 71 -9.59 -7.98 -1.80
N ARG A 72 -10.42 -8.99 -2.10
CA ARG A 72 -11.39 -8.90 -3.21
C ARG A 72 -12.35 -7.74 -3.05
N ARG A 73 -12.77 -7.42 -1.82
CA ARG A 73 -13.62 -6.25 -1.52
C ARG A 73 -12.89 -4.91 -1.69
N GLN A 74 -11.57 -4.88 -1.53
CA GLN A 74 -10.77 -3.67 -1.77
C GLN A 74 -10.53 -3.39 -3.26
N GLU A 75 -10.50 -4.42 -4.10
CA GLU A 75 -10.37 -4.25 -5.55
C GLU A 75 -11.54 -3.45 -6.14
N ASP A 76 -12.75 -3.60 -5.59
CA ASP A 76 -13.92 -2.83 -6.01
C ASP A 76 -13.76 -1.33 -5.72
N ARG A 77 -13.12 -0.96 -4.60
CA ARG A 77 -12.92 0.46 -4.26
C ARG A 77 -11.87 1.12 -5.15
N ARG A 78 -10.81 0.39 -5.53
CA ARG A 78 -9.79 0.91 -6.46
C ARG A 78 -10.35 1.11 -7.87
N LYS A 79 -11.25 0.24 -8.35
CA LYS A 79 -11.89 0.40 -9.66
C LYS A 79 -12.84 1.62 -9.72
N VAL A 80 -13.49 1.95 -8.62
CA VAL A 80 -14.39 3.12 -8.53
C VAL A 80 -13.60 4.44 -8.62
N GLU A 81 -12.42 4.52 -8.01
CA GLU A 81 -11.59 5.73 -8.04
C GLU A 81 -11.07 6.09 -9.45
N PHE A 82 -10.69 5.08 -10.26
CA PHE A 82 -10.28 5.29 -11.65
C PHE A 82 -11.44 5.70 -12.58
N ALA A 83 -12.66 5.22 -12.31
CA ALA A 83 -13.83 5.63 -13.09
C ALA A 83 -14.26 7.07 -12.78
N SER A 84 -14.16 7.51 -11.52
CA SER A 84 -14.48 8.88 -11.13
C SER A 84 -13.57 9.92 -11.79
N SER A 85 -12.30 9.59 -12.07
CA SER A 85 -11.35 10.54 -12.67
C SER A 85 -11.71 10.88 -14.12
N GLN A 86 -12.18 9.92 -14.90
CA GLN A 86 -12.61 10.15 -16.29
C GLN A 86 -13.91 10.97 -16.37
N VAL A 87 -14.87 10.70 -15.48
CA VAL A 87 -16.13 11.46 -15.39
C VAL A 87 -15.86 12.91 -14.97
N MET A 88 -14.93 13.13 -14.03
CA MET A 88 -14.53 14.48 -13.60
C MET A 88 -13.91 15.29 -14.74
N PHE A 89 -13.12 14.65 -15.62
CA PHE A 89 -12.50 15.30 -16.77
C PHE A 89 -13.52 15.65 -17.85
N ALA A 90 -14.45 14.73 -18.15
CA ALA A 90 -15.55 14.96 -19.09
C ALA A 90 -16.49 16.09 -18.61
N LEU A 91 -16.79 16.14 -17.31
CA LEU A 91 -17.63 17.17 -16.70
C LEU A 91 -16.96 18.57 -16.74
N ARG A 92 -15.65 18.64 -16.46
CA ARG A 92 -14.89 19.91 -16.58
C ARG A 92 -14.80 20.39 -18.02
N PHE A 93 -14.62 19.48 -18.97
CA PHE A 93 -14.59 19.82 -20.39
C PHE A 93 -15.98 20.28 -20.88
N ALA A 94 -17.05 19.60 -20.48
CA ALA A 94 -18.42 20.01 -20.79
C ALA A 94 -18.76 21.40 -20.19
N GLY A 95 -18.37 21.66 -18.95
CA GLY A 95 -18.52 22.96 -18.30
C GLY A 95 -17.79 24.08 -19.04
N SER A 96 -16.58 23.83 -19.55
CA SER A 96 -15.82 24.83 -20.33
C SER A 96 -16.48 25.19 -21.67
N LYS A 97 -17.14 24.24 -22.35
CA LYS A 97 -17.88 24.51 -23.59
C LYS A 97 -19.19 25.23 -23.34
N LEU A 98 -19.87 24.95 -22.22
CA LEU A 98 -21.07 25.66 -21.80
C LEU A 98 -20.79 27.13 -21.52
N ASN A 99 -19.69 27.42 -20.83
CA ASN A 99 -19.27 28.79 -20.52
C ASN A 99 -18.93 29.60 -21.79
N LEU A 100 -18.39 28.92 -22.81
CA LEU A 100 -18.05 29.52 -24.10
C LEU A 100 -19.30 29.85 -24.94
N ALA A 101 -20.33 29.00 -24.88
CA ALA A 101 -21.63 29.28 -25.49
C ALA A 101 -22.35 30.45 -24.79
N MET A 102 -22.26 30.51 -23.47
CA MET A 102 -22.88 31.57 -22.66
C MET A 102 -22.23 32.94 -22.93
N ALA A 103 -20.90 32.98 -23.03
CA ALA A 103 -20.16 34.19 -23.41
C ALA A 103 -20.49 34.67 -24.84
N HIS A 104 -20.75 33.76 -25.77
CA HIS A 104 -21.19 34.12 -27.11
C HIS A 104 -22.62 34.66 -27.15
N ALA A 105 -23.52 34.14 -26.31
CA ALA A 105 -24.89 34.65 -26.20
C ALA A 105 -24.92 36.10 -25.69
N GLU A 106 -24.18 36.41 -24.63
CA GLU A 106 -24.08 37.79 -24.09
C GLU A 106 -23.45 38.77 -25.09
N ALA A 107 -22.49 38.32 -25.89
CA ALA A 107 -21.86 39.17 -26.91
C ALA A 107 -22.83 39.53 -28.06
N ILE A 108 -23.77 38.64 -28.38
CA ILE A 108 -24.80 38.89 -29.41
C ILE A 108 -25.85 39.86 -28.85
N GLU A 109 -26.28 39.67 -27.60
CA GLU A 109 -27.25 40.54 -26.94
C GLU A 109 -26.74 41.98 -26.77
N ARG A 110 -25.47 42.16 -26.36
CA ARG A 110 -24.83 43.51 -26.32
C ARG A 110 -24.75 44.18 -27.68
N LYS A 111 -24.46 43.42 -28.75
CA LYS A 111 -24.43 43.97 -30.11
C LYS A 111 -25.81 44.44 -30.56
N GLN A 112 -26.86 43.69 -30.21
CA GLN A 112 -28.23 44.10 -30.52
C GLN A 112 -28.64 45.36 -29.75
N ALA A 113 -28.39 45.41 -28.45
CA ALA A 113 -28.67 46.60 -27.62
C ALA A 113 -27.91 47.86 -28.09
N SER A 114 -26.67 47.71 -28.57
CA SER A 114 -25.89 48.80 -29.15
C SER A 114 -26.38 49.22 -30.54
N SER A 115 -26.95 48.29 -31.33
CA SER A 115 -27.52 48.62 -32.66
C SER A 115 -28.89 49.30 -32.55
N GLU A 116 -29.69 48.94 -31.55
CA GLU A 116 -31.02 49.49 -31.32
C GLU A 116 -30.96 50.91 -30.74
N SER A 117 -29.97 51.18 -29.88
CA SER A 117 -29.66 52.52 -29.38
C SER A 117 -29.07 53.45 -30.45
N ALA A 118 -28.29 52.92 -31.39
CA ALA A 118 -27.79 53.69 -32.54
C ALA A 118 -28.90 54.06 -33.55
N MET A 119 -29.94 53.23 -33.66
CA MET A 119 -31.07 53.45 -34.57
C MET A 119 -32.13 54.42 -34.00
N LYS A 120 -32.20 54.57 -32.67
CA LYS A 120 -33.13 55.49 -31.98
C LYS A 120 -32.59 56.93 -31.82
N SER A 121 -31.33 57.17 -32.17
CA SER A 121 -30.66 58.47 -32.06
C SER A 121 -30.56 59.24 -33.40
N LYS A 122 -31.30 58.81 -34.43
CA LYS A 122 -31.48 59.51 -35.71
C LYS A 122 -32.93 59.95 -35.84
#